data_AF-A0A2V8DTE2-F1
#
_entry.id   AF-A0A2V8DTE2-F1
#
_cell.length_a   1.000
_cell.length_b   1.000
_cell.length_c   1.000
_cell.angle_alpha   90.00
_cell.angle_beta   90.00
_cell.angle_gamma   90.00
#
_symmetry.space_group_name_H-M   'P 1'
#
loop_
_entity.id
_entity.type
_entity.pdbx_description
1 polymer ?
#
loop_
_entity_poly.entity_id
_entity_poly.type
_entity_poly.pdbx_seq_one_letter_code
_entity_poly.pdbx_strand_id
1 'polypeptide(L)'
;MLLRIIFLVLATGFLAYSNGANDNFKGVASLFGSGTTSYRTTLWWATATTFAGSIGAWFVASSLLTTFSGRGIVGDQIAGSPFFLVAVALGAGLTVIIATLAGLPVS
;
A
#
# COMPACT_ATOMS: atom_id res chain seq x y z
N MET A 1 7.24 0.52 -24.89
CA MET A 1 6.41 -0.42 -24.10
C MET A 1 7.13 -0.86 -22.83
N LEU A 2 8.31 -1.49 -22.93
CA LEU A 2 9.11 -1.96 -21.79
C LEU A 2 9.39 -0.89 -20.71
N LEU A 3 9.87 0.28 -21.11
CA LEU A 3 10.20 1.38 -20.18
C LEU A 3 9.00 1.81 -19.29
N ARG A 4 7.79 1.82 -19.85
CA ARG A 4 6.57 2.19 -19.10
C ARG A 4 6.23 1.16 -18.03
N ILE A 5 6.41 -0.12 -18.34
CA ILE A 5 6.18 -1.22 -17.39
C ILE A 5 7.20 -1.13 -16.24
N ILE A 6 8.47 -0.85 -16.55
CA ILE A 6 9.50 -0.65 -15.53
C ILE A 6 9.10 0.46 -14.56
N PHE A 7 8.70 1.63 -15.08
CA PHE A 7 8.23 2.74 -14.23
C PHE A 7 7.00 2.37 -13.40
N LEU A 8 6.04 1.65 -13.95
CA LEU A 8 4.87 1.18 -13.21
C LEU A 8 5.26 0.24 -12.08
N VAL A 9 6.11 -0.75 -12.34
CA VAL A 9 6.57 -1.70 -11.32
C VAL A 9 7.33 -0.98 -10.21
N LEU A 10 8.22 -0.03 -10.56
CA LEU A 10 8.97 0.75 -9.58
C LEU A 10 8.05 1.67 -8.76
N ALA A 11 7.12 2.38 -9.40
CA ALA A 11 6.20 3.28 -8.72
C ALA A 11 5.23 2.53 -7.80
N THR A 12 4.65 1.41 -8.28
CA THR A 12 3.79 0.55 -7.45
C THR A 12 4.57 -0.12 -6.32
N GLY A 13 5.80 -0.56 -6.58
CA GLY A 13 6.68 -1.11 -5.54
C GLY A 13 7.02 -0.08 -4.47
N PHE A 14 7.30 1.16 -4.87
CA PHE A 14 7.50 2.27 -3.95
C PHE A 14 6.25 2.60 -3.12
N LEU A 15 5.07 2.63 -3.75
CA LEU A 15 3.80 2.81 -3.06
C LEU A 15 3.55 1.68 -2.05
N ALA A 16 3.75 0.42 -2.46
CA ALA A 16 3.57 -0.74 -1.60
C ALA A 16 4.53 -0.72 -0.39
N TYR A 17 5.78 -0.33 -0.61
CA TYR A 17 6.75 -0.14 0.48
C TYR A 17 6.31 0.97 1.44
N SER A 18 5.90 2.12 0.91
CA SER A 18 5.50 3.27 1.71
C SER A 18 4.26 2.96 2.57
N ASN A 19 3.26 2.30 1.98
CA ASN A 19 2.06 1.83 2.70
C ASN A 19 2.44 0.78 3.75
N GLY A 20 3.27 -0.21 3.40
CA GLY A 20 3.75 -1.20 4.37
C GLY A 20 4.47 -0.56 5.55
N ALA A 21 5.27 0.47 5.32
CA ALA A 21 5.97 1.16 6.40
C ALA A 21 5.02 1.97 7.32
N ASN A 22 3.96 2.57 6.78
CA ASN A 22 2.98 3.33 7.58
C ASN A 22 1.98 2.41 8.31
N ASP A 23 1.49 1.38 7.63
CA ASP A 23 0.28 0.66 8.01
C ASP A 23 0.53 -0.65 8.73
N ASN A 24 1.65 -1.33 8.46
CA ASN A 24 1.86 -2.71 8.90
C ASN A 24 1.72 -2.86 10.42
N PHE A 25 2.23 -1.89 11.19
CA PHE A 25 2.15 -1.95 12.66
C PHE A 25 0.77 -1.58 13.21
N LYS A 26 -0.10 -0.90 12.44
CA LYS A 26 -1.43 -0.45 12.89
C LYS A 26 -2.30 -1.62 13.34
N GLY A 27 -2.30 -2.71 12.56
CA GLY A 27 -3.11 -3.91 12.83
C GLY A 27 -2.71 -4.69 14.08
N VAL A 28 -1.50 -4.45 14.61
CA VAL A 28 -0.96 -5.14 15.79
C VAL A 28 -0.58 -4.17 16.92
N ALA A 29 -0.90 -2.88 16.78
CA ALA A 29 -0.51 -1.85 17.74
C ALA A 29 -1.02 -2.15 19.16
N SER A 30 -2.19 -2.79 19.27
CA SER A 30 -2.75 -3.23 20.55
C SER A 30 -1.92 -4.33 21.23
N LEU A 31 -1.31 -5.26 20.48
CA LEU A 31 -0.46 -6.33 21.04
C LEU A 31 0.81 -5.78 21.70
N PHE A 32 1.38 -4.74 21.10
CA PHE A 32 2.53 -4.03 21.68
C PHE A 32 2.09 -3.09 22.81
N GLY A 33 1.03 -2.30 22.59
CA GLY A 33 0.52 -1.34 23.57
C GLY A 33 -0.01 -1.97 24.86
N SER A 34 -0.52 -3.20 24.79
CA SER A 34 -0.95 -3.98 25.97
C SER A 34 0.21 -4.65 26.72
N GLY A 35 1.42 -4.65 26.16
CA GLY A 35 2.56 -5.39 26.70
C GLY A 35 2.48 -6.91 26.50
N THR A 36 1.55 -7.42 25.68
CA THR A 36 1.40 -8.87 25.43
C THR A 36 2.58 -9.45 24.67
N THR A 37 3.17 -8.70 23.74
CA THR A 37 4.33 -9.13 22.96
C THR A 37 5.44 -8.08 22.91
N SER A 38 6.69 -8.53 22.79
CA SER A 38 7.82 -7.63 22.53
C SER A 38 7.67 -6.89 21.21
N TYR A 39 8.37 -5.76 21.03
CA TYR A 39 8.36 -5.02 19.76
C TYR A 39 8.70 -5.90 18.56
N ARG A 40 9.77 -6.73 18.66
CA ARG A 40 10.20 -7.61 17.57
C ARG A 40 9.17 -8.68 17.24
N THR A 41 8.56 -9.28 18.26
CA THR A 41 7.50 -10.28 18.07
C THR A 41 6.28 -9.65 17.41
N THR A 42 5.90 -8.45 17.85
CA THR A 42 4.78 -7.68 17.26
C THR A 42 5.05 -7.38 15.79
N LEU A 43 6.26 -6.93 15.46
CA LEU A 43 6.65 -6.63 14.08
C LEU A 43 6.65 -7.88 13.19
N TRP A 44 7.06 -9.05 13.72
CA TRP A 44 6.94 -10.31 12.99
C TRP A 44 5.49 -10.69 12.71
N TRP A 45 4.60 -10.53 13.70
CA TRP A 45 3.17 -10.75 13.50
C TRP A 45 2.58 -9.80 12.46
N ALA A 46 2.93 -8.51 12.51
CA ALA A 46 2.54 -7.53 11.49
C ALA A 46 2.89 -8.04 10.09
N THR A 47 4.18 -8.28 9.85
CA THR A 47 4.68 -8.68 8.53
C THR A 47 4.10 -10.00 8.05
N ALA A 48 4.02 -11.02 8.92
CA ALA A 48 3.50 -12.33 8.55
C ALA A 48 2.00 -12.27 8.19
N THR A 49 1.20 -11.55 8.97
CA THR A 49 -0.24 -11.43 8.73
C THR A 49 -0.55 -10.52 7.54
N THR A 50 0.19 -9.43 7.34
CA THR A 50 0.09 -8.60 6.13
C THR A 50 0.45 -9.38 4.87
N PHE A 51 1.50 -10.20 4.91
CA PHE A 51 1.87 -11.06 3.79
C PHE A 51 0.79 -12.12 3.50
N ALA A 52 0.31 -12.82 4.52
CA ALA A 52 -0.77 -13.79 4.38
C ALA A 52 -2.05 -13.14 3.86
N GLY A 53 -2.41 -11.95 4.37
CA GLY A 53 -3.54 -11.16 3.90
C GLY A 53 -3.39 -10.70 2.46
N SER A 54 -2.18 -10.34 2.02
CA SER A 54 -1.90 -9.99 0.63
C SER A 54 -2.10 -11.16 -0.33
N ILE A 55 -1.72 -12.39 0.09
CA ILE A 55 -2.02 -13.62 -0.66
C ILE A 55 -3.53 -13.87 -0.66
N GLY A 56 -4.20 -13.75 0.49
CA GLY A 56 -5.64 -13.93 0.61
C GLY A 56 -6.45 -12.94 -0.26
N ALA A 57 -5.99 -11.69 -0.35
CA ALA A 57 -6.61 -10.64 -1.14
C ALA A 57 -6.70 -11.01 -2.63
N TRP A 58 -5.76 -11.80 -3.16
CA TRP A 58 -5.83 -12.31 -4.54
C TRP A 58 -7.15 -13.05 -4.82
N PHE A 59 -7.69 -13.76 -3.83
CA PHE A 59 -8.90 -14.57 -3.96
C PHE A 59 -10.20 -13.80 -3.69
N VAL A 60 -10.14 -12.70 -2.92
CA VAL A 60 -11.34 -12.04 -2.37
C VAL A 60 -11.50 -10.58 -2.81
N ALA A 61 -10.42 -9.90 -3.23
CA ALA A 61 -10.40 -8.46 -3.47
C ALA A 61 -10.82 -8.03 -4.89
N SER A 62 -11.46 -8.89 -5.69
CA SER A 62 -11.88 -8.55 -7.05
C SER A 62 -12.79 -7.31 -7.10
N SER A 63 -13.70 -7.16 -6.14
CA SER A 63 -14.58 -5.99 -6.00
C SER A 63 -13.83 -4.72 -5.54
N LEU A 64 -12.71 -4.85 -4.82
CA LEU A 64 -11.88 -3.70 -4.44
C LEU A 64 -11.12 -3.17 -5.66
N LEU A 65 -10.60 -4.06 -6.50
CA LEU A 65 -9.90 -3.67 -7.73
C LEU A 65 -10.80 -2.90 -8.70
N THR A 66 -12.07 -3.27 -8.80
CA THR A 66 -13.03 -2.52 -9.63
C THR A 66 -13.33 -1.15 -9.03
N THR A 67 -13.52 -1.09 -7.71
CA THR A 67 -13.80 0.16 -6.97
C THR A 67 -12.63 1.15 -7.05
N PHE A 68 -11.39 0.68 -6.91
CA PHE A 68 -10.18 1.50 -6.93
C PHE A 68 -9.52 1.60 -8.31
N SER A 69 -10.27 1.28 -9.38
CA SER A 69 -9.76 1.36 -10.76
C SER A 69 -9.60 2.79 -11.29
N GLY A 70 -10.06 3.81 -10.55
CA GLY A 70 -10.10 5.21 -10.99
C GLY A 70 -11.21 5.53 -11.99
N ARG A 71 -11.94 4.51 -12.48
CA ARG A 71 -13.14 4.70 -13.32
C ARG A 71 -14.22 5.40 -12.51
N GLY A 72 -14.86 6.39 -13.11
CA GLY A 72 -15.86 7.24 -12.44
C GLY A 72 -15.28 8.40 -11.62
N ILE A 73 -13.96 8.45 -11.40
CA ILE A 73 -13.27 9.62 -10.85
C ILE A 73 -12.68 10.47 -11.99
N VAL A 74 -12.03 9.81 -12.95
CA VAL A 74 -11.52 10.42 -14.19
C VAL A 74 -12.07 9.67 -15.40
N GLY A 75 -12.00 10.28 -16.59
CA GLY A 75 -12.42 9.62 -17.82
C GLY A 75 -11.63 8.33 -18.09
N ASP A 76 -12.28 7.31 -18.65
CA ASP A 76 -11.71 5.96 -18.80
C ASP A 76 -10.36 5.94 -19.55
N GLN A 77 -10.19 6.84 -20.52
CA GLN A 77 -8.95 7.01 -21.27
C GLN A 77 -7.78 7.44 -20.37
N ILE A 78 -8.07 8.25 -19.35
CA ILE A 78 -7.08 8.72 -18.36
C ILE A 78 -6.85 7.64 -17.31
N ALA A 79 -7.93 7.00 -16.81
CA ALA A 79 -7.82 5.94 -15.80
C ALA A 79 -6.93 4.78 -16.27
N GLY A 80 -7.01 4.40 -17.55
CA GLY A 80 -6.16 3.37 -18.15
C GLY A 80 -4.76 3.85 -18.59
N SER A 81 -4.44 5.14 -18.44
CA SER A 81 -3.17 5.69 -18.91
C SER A 81 -2.01 5.30 -17.99
N PRO A 82 -0.93 4.68 -18.52
CA PRO A 82 0.25 4.34 -17.72
C PRO A 82 0.87 5.55 -17.01
N PHE A 83 0.83 6.72 -17.64
CA PHE A 83 1.38 7.95 -17.06
C PHE A 83 0.56 8.42 -15.86
N PHE A 84 -0.77 8.31 -15.94
CA PHE A 84 -1.66 8.65 -14.84
C PHE A 84 -1.43 7.69 -13.65
N LEU A 85 -1.36 6.39 -13.91
CA LEU A 85 -1.10 5.38 -12.87
C LEU A 85 0.25 5.59 -12.17
N VAL A 86 1.32 5.91 -12.92
CA VAL A 86 2.63 6.26 -12.33
C VAL A 86 2.52 7.53 -11.48
N ALA A 87 1.86 8.57 -11.97
CA ALA A 87 1.71 9.83 -11.24
C ALA A 87 0.94 9.63 -9.92
N VAL A 88 -0.15 8.87 -9.94
CA VAL A 88 -0.93 8.52 -8.74
C VAL A 88 -0.08 7.71 -7.76
N ALA A 89 0.61 6.68 -8.23
CA ALA A 89 1.45 5.84 -7.37
C ALA A 89 2.59 6.62 -6.71
N LEU A 90 3.27 7.50 -7.46
CA LEU A 90 4.31 8.37 -6.92
C LEU A 90 3.75 9.42 -5.96
N GLY A 91 2.66 10.09 -6.31
CA GLY A 91 2.05 11.13 -5.46
C GLY A 91 1.57 10.57 -4.13
N ALA A 92 0.85 9.45 -4.16
CA ALA A 92 0.41 8.75 -2.96
C ALA A 92 1.62 8.23 -2.16
N GLY A 93 2.55 7.53 -2.81
CA GLY A 93 3.72 6.96 -2.13
C GLY A 93 4.60 8.03 -1.46
N LEU A 94 4.81 9.17 -2.12
CA LEU A 94 5.56 10.29 -1.57
C LEU A 94 4.86 10.89 -0.35
N THR A 95 3.54 11.07 -0.42
CA THR A 95 2.75 11.58 0.70
C THR A 95 2.84 10.64 1.90
N VAL A 96 2.66 9.34 1.68
CA VAL A 96 2.70 8.33 2.73
C VAL A 96 4.08 8.21 3.34
N ILE A 97 5.17 8.18 2.54
CA ILE A 97 6.52 8.05 3.11
C ILE A 97 6.91 9.27 3.93
N ILE A 98 6.51 10.48 3.52
CA ILE A 98 6.73 11.70 4.31
C ILE A 98 6.00 11.60 5.65
N ALA A 99 4.73 11.16 5.64
CA ALA A 99 3.96 10.96 6.87
C ALA A 99 4.60 9.87 7.77
N THR A 100 5.06 8.76 7.19
CA THR A 100 5.77 7.69 7.91
C THR A 100 7.04 8.21 8.59
N LEU A 101 7.85 9.00 7.89
CA LEU A 101 9.06 9.61 8.45
C LEU A 101 8.75 10.62 9.57
N ALA A 102 7.58 11.27 9.51
CA ALA A 102 7.08 12.15 10.56
C ALA A 102 6.37 11.41 11.72
N GLY A 103 6.24 10.07 11.65
CA GLY A 103 5.53 9.27 12.65
C GLY A 103 4.00 9.45 12.63
N LEU A 104 3.44 9.95 11.52
CA LEU A 104 2.01 10.18 11.36
C LEU A 104 1.32 8.95 10.73
N PRO A 105 0.36 8.32 11.43
CA PRO A 105 -0.45 7.26 10.83
C PRO A 105 -1.49 7.89 9.88
N VAL A 106 -1.31 7.70 8.57
CA VAL A 106 -2.20 8.27 7.53
C VAL A 106 -2.86 7.19 6.70
N SER A 107 -3.93 7.52 5.97
CA SER A 107 -4.59 6.65 5.00
C SER A 107 -4.40 7.14 3.58
#